data_AF-O04786-F1
#
_entry.id   AF-O04786-F1
#
_cell.length_a   1.000
_cell.length_b   1.000
_cell.length_c   1.000
_cell.angle_alpha   90.00
_cell.angle_beta   90.00
_cell.angle_gamma   90.00
#
_symmetry.space_group_name_H-M   'P 1'
#
loop_
_entity.id
_entity.type
_entity.pdbx_description
1 polymer ?
#
loop_
_entity_poly.entity_id
_entity_poly.type
_entity_poly.pdbx_seq_one_letter_code
_entity_poly.pdbx_strand_id
1 'polypeptide(L)'
;QASRFLFRQNRVRMICDCHAKPVKVFQSEELRQPLCLVNSTLRSPHGCHTQYMANMGSIASLVMAIIVNGKHTTRLWGLLVCHHTSPRYV
;
A
#
# COMPACT_ATOMS: atom_id res chain seq x y z
N GLN A 1 11.79 3.29 5.44
CA GLN A 1 11.13 4.49 5.99
C GLN A 1 10.09 5.11 5.04
N ALA A 2 10.31 5.11 3.72
CA ALA A 2 9.37 5.68 2.72
C ALA A 2 7.90 5.25 2.89
N SER A 3 7.60 3.96 3.12
CA SER A 3 6.23 3.48 3.33
C SER A 3 5.51 4.17 4.51
N ARG A 4 6.21 4.42 5.63
CA ARG A 4 5.64 5.12 6.79
C ARG A 4 5.31 6.58 6.48
N PHE A 5 6.09 7.22 5.61
CA PHE A 5 5.79 8.58 5.15
C PHE A 5 4.51 8.58 4.29
N LEU A 6 4.38 7.62 3.36
CA LEU A 6 3.20 7.49 2.52
C LEU A 6 1.92 7.27 3.32
N PHE A 7 1.97 6.53 4.43
CA PHE A 7 0.81 6.32 5.31
C PHE A 7 0.33 7.59 6.05
N ARG A 8 1.13 8.68 6.08
CA ARG A 8 0.65 9.97 6.57
C ARG A 8 -0.30 10.64 5.56
N GLN A 9 -0.06 10.44 4.27
CA GLN A 9 -0.88 10.99 3.18
C GLN A 9 -2.02 10.04 2.81
N ASN A 10 -1.73 8.75 2.64
CA ASN A 10 -2.66 7.71 2.26
C ASN A 10 -2.94 6.81 3.47
N ARG A 11 -4.05 7.08 4.16
CA ARG A 11 -4.36 6.45 5.44
C ARG A 11 -4.82 5.00 5.33
N VAL A 12 -5.19 4.53 4.15
CA VAL A 12 -5.67 3.16 3.92
C VAL A 12 -4.97 2.59 2.70
N ARG A 13 -4.55 1.32 2.79
CA ARG A 13 -3.98 0.58 1.67
C ARG A 13 -4.45 -0.86 1.68
N MET A 14 -4.95 -1.34 0.54
CA MET A 14 -5.37 -2.72 0.34
C MET A 14 -4.45 -3.41 -0.66
N ILE A 15 -4.18 -4.70 -0.43
CA ILE A 15 -3.61 -5.64 -1.38
C ILE A 15 -4.55 -6.84 -1.37
N CYS A 16 -5.25 -7.07 -2.48
CA CYS A 16 -6.27 -8.12 -2.54
C CYS A 16 -5.67 -9.53 -2.66
N ASP A 17 -4.52 -9.64 -3.33
CA ASP A 17 -3.78 -10.88 -3.54
C ASP A 17 -2.31 -10.54 -3.79
N CYS A 18 -1.40 -11.11 -2.98
CA CYS A 18 0.03 -10.93 -3.17
C CYS A 18 0.59 -11.75 -4.35
N HIS A 19 -0.06 -12.84 -4.76
CA HIS A 19 0.37 -13.65 -5.90
C HIS A 19 -0.11 -13.12 -7.26
N ALA A 20 -1.02 -12.14 -7.27
CA ALA A 20 -1.51 -11.53 -8.49
C ALA A 20 -0.39 -10.84 -9.29
N LYS A 21 -0.32 -11.13 -10.59
CA LYS A 21 0.65 -10.51 -11.50
C LYS A 21 0.36 -9.01 -11.64
N PRO A 22 1.34 -8.11 -11.40
CA PRO A 22 1.13 -6.67 -11.60
C PRO A 22 0.78 -6.34 -13.05
N VAL A 23 -0.21 -5.47 -13.24
CA VAL A 23 -0.62 -5.01 -14.58
C VAL A 23 0.12 -3.71 -14.92
N LYS A 24 0.70 -3.64 -16.12
CA LYS A 24 1.42 -2.47 -16.60
C LYS A 24 0.42 -1.36 -16.97
N VAL A 25 0.71 -0.13 -16.53
CA VAL A 25 0.00 1.06 -16.97
C VAL A 25 0.64 1.54 -18.27
N PHE A 26 -0.18 1.70 -19.32
CA PHE A 26 0.22 2.37 -20.55
C PHE A 26 0.00 3.87 -20.39
N GLN A 27 1.01 4.67 -20.71
CA GLN A 27 1.01 6.12 -20.53
C GLN A 27 1.50 6.78 -21.82
N SER A 28 1.07 8.02 -22.09
CA SER A 28 1.51 8.78 -23.26
C SER A 28 3.03 8.99 -23.24
N GLU A 29 3.67 8.94 -24.40
CA GLU A 29 5.10 9.23 -24.56
C GLU A 29 5.45 10.71 -24.27
N GLU A 30 4.46 11.59 -24.30
CA GLU A 30 4.61 13.01 -23.95
C GLU A 30 4.94 13.23 -22.46
N LEU A 31 4.67 12.24 -21.61
CA LEU A 31 4.98 12.30 -20.19
C LEU A 31 6.48 12.10 -19.96
N ARG A 32 7.14 13.13 -19.44
CA ARG A 32 8.58 13.11 -19.11
C ARG A 32 8.96 12.13 -18.00
N GLN A 33 7.98 11.66 -17.23
CA GLN A 33 8.19 10.74 -16.10
C GLN A 33 6.95 9.84 -15.91
N PRO A 34 7.11 8.67 -15.26
CA PRO A 34 5.99 7.80 -14.95
C PRO A 34 4.90 8.47 -14.12
N LEU A 35 3.65 8.08 -14.35
CA LEU A 35 2.51 8.53 -13.54
C LEU A 35 2.74 8.23 -12.05
N CYS A 36 2.50 9.23 -11.20
CA CYS A 36 2.62 9.07 -9.76
C CYS A 36 1.38 8.37 -9.19
N LEU A 37 1.48 7.05 -8.96
CA LEU A 37 0.38 6.24 -8.42
C LEU A 37 0.31 6.21 -6.89
N VAL A 38 1.02 7.12 -6.21
CA VAL A 38 1.17 7.09 -4.75
C VAL A 38 -0.18 7.06 -4.00
N ASN A 39 -1.16 7.80 -4.52
CA ASN A 39 -2.52 7.91 -3.97
C ASN A 39 -3.55 6.96 -4.65
N SER A 40 -3.11 6.10 -5.58
CA SER A 40 -3.99 5.13 -6.23
C SER A 40 -4.28 3.97 -5.28
N THR A 41 -5.56 3.60 -5.18
CA THR A 41 -6.01 2.44 -4.38
C THR A 41 -5.54 1.12 -4.97
N LEU A 42 -5.34 1.06 -6.29
CA LEU A 42 -4.92 -0.13 -7.03
C LEU A 42 -3.40 -0.22 -7.23
N ARG A 43 -2.62 0.64 -6.57
CA ARG A 43 -1.15 0.62 -6.72
C ARG A 43 -0.57 -0.72 -6.26
N SER A 44 0.06 -1.43 -7.20
CA SER A 44 0.73 -2.70 -6.96
C SER A 44 1.74 -2.62 -5.81
N PRO A 45 1.84 -3.67 -4.96
CA PRO A 45 2.92 -3.78 -3.99
C PRO A 45 4.29 -3.89 -4.66
N HIS A 46 5.31 -3.38 -3.97
CA HIS A 46 6.69 -3.63 -4.35
C HIS A 46 7.02 -5.12 -4.14
N GLY A 47 7.80 -5.73 -5.04
CA GLY A 47 8.06 -7.18 -5.04
C GLY A 47 8.61 -7.73 -3.71
N CYS A 48 9.48 -6.96 -3.03
CA CYS A 48 9.95 -7.31 -1.68
C CYS A 48 8.79 -7.50 -0.67
N HIS A 49 7.78 -6.63 -0.72
CA HIS A 49 6.63 -6.72 0.19
C HIS A 49 5.66 -7.83 -0.22
N THR A 50 5.51 -8.08 -1.52
CA THR A 50 4.79 -9.25 -2.04
C THR A 50 5.39 -10.55 -1.52
N GLN A 51 6.71 -10.71 -1.63
CA GLN A 51 7.39 -11.92 -1.14
C GLN A 51 7.29 -12.03 0.39
N TYR A 52 7.38 -10.92 1.10
CA TYR A 52 7.18 -10.89 2.55
C TYR A 52 5.79 -11.39 2.96
N MET A 53 4.75 -10.93 2.26
CA MET A 53 3.37 -11.40 2.48
C MET A 53 3.23 -12.90 2.19
N ALA A 54 3.76 -13.37 1.07
CA ALA A 54 3.76 -14.78 0.71
C ALA A 54 4.45 -15.65 1.78
N ASN A 55 5.63 -15.24 2.26
CA ASN A 55 6.37 -15.94 3.31
C ASN A 55 5.62 -15.97 4.65
N MET A 56 4.80 -14.95 4.93
CA MET A 56 3.97 -14.86 6.14
C MET A 56 2.65 -15.65 6.02
N GLY A 57 2.27 -16.09 4.83
CA GLY A 57 0.96 -16.70 4.57
C GLY A 57 -0.19 -15.69 4.54
N SER A 58 0.10 -14.39 4.39
CA SER A 58 -0.91 -13.33 4.25
C SER A 58 -1.20 -13.06 2.77
N ILE A 59 -2.18 -13.74 2.21
CA ILE A 59 -2.53 -13.60 0.79
C ILE A 59 -3.11 -12.21 0.50
N ALA A 60 -4.04 -11.75 1.34
CA ALA A 60 -4.58 -10.40 1.27
C ALA A 60 -4.18 -9.58 2.51
N SER A 61 -4.09 -8.26 2.36
CA SER A 61 -3.82 -7.34 3.46
C SER A 61 -4.58 -6.03 3.33
N LEU A 62 -5.11 -5.54 4.45
CA LEU A 62 -5.63 -4.19 4.61
C LEU A 62 -4.84 -3.50 5.72
N VAL A 63 -4.25 -2.36 5.41
CA VAL A 63 -3.45 -1.57 6.35
C VAL A 63 -4.10 -0.19 6.51
N MET A 64 -4.33 0.19 7.77
CA MET A 64 -4.87 1.50 8.14
C MET A 64 -3.89 2.25 9.05
N ALA A 65 -3.67 3.52 8.75
CA ALA A 65 -2.77 4.39 9.49
C ALA A 65 -3.43 4.92 10.77
N ILE A 66 -2.76 4.72 11.91
CA ILE A 66 -3.17 5.33 13.19
C ILE A 66 -2.40 6.65 13.32
N ILE A 67 -3.10 7.75 13.09
CA ILE A 67 -2.56 9.10 13.17
C ILE A 67 -3.01 9.76 14.47
N VAL A 68 -2.06 10.33 15.21
CA VAL A 68 -2.34 11.09 16.44
C VAL A 68 -1.97 12.54 16.21
N ASN A 69 -2.92 13.43 16.52
CA ASN A 69 -2.73 14.88 16.45
C ASN A 69 -2.28 15.39 17.82
N GLY A 70 -1.10 15.98 17.88
CA GLY A 70 -0.65 16.80 19.01
C GLY A 70 -0.95 18.28 18.77
N LYS A 71 -0.62 19.14 19.73
CA LYS A 71 -0.89 20.59 19.67
C LYS A 71 -0.32 21.29 18.43
N HIS A 72 0.82 20.82 17.92
CA HIS A 72 1.51 21.43 16.76
C HIS A 72 2.03 20.40 15.74
N THR A 73 1.83 19.10 15.97
CA THR A 73 2.38 18.05 15.09
C THR A 73 1.37 16.94 14.86
N THR A 74 1.35 16.44 13.63
CA THR A 74 0.62 15.22 13.26
C THR A 74 1.61 14.08 13.12
N ARG A 75 1.41 12.98 13.84
CA ARG A 75 2.36 11.85 13.86
C ARG A 75 1.67 10.53 13.51
N LEU A 76 2.31 9.74 12.64
CA LEU A 76 1.99 8.32 12.48
C LEU A 76 2.43 7.57 13.74
N TRP A 77 1.46 7.18 14.57
CA TRP A 77 1.69 6.43 15.80
C TRP A 77 1.97 4.96 15.48
N GLY A 78 1.12 4.36 14.64
CA GLY A 78 1.21 2.95 14.29
C GLY A 78 0.36 2.61 13.07
N LEU A 79 0.25 1.31 12.78
CA LEU A 79 -0.58 0.77 11.72
C LEU A 79 -1.49 -0.29 12.32
N LEU A 80 -2.77 -0.27 11.96
CA LEU A 80 -3.67 -1.42 12.13
C LEU A 80 -3.58 -2.25 10.86
N VAL A 81 -3.23 -3.52 11.01
CA VAL A 81 -2.96 -4.43 9.89
C VAL A 81 -3.88 -5.64 9.99
N CYS A 82 -4.67 -5.86 8.95
CA CYS A 82 -5.49 -7.05 8.78
C CYS A 82 -4.86 -7.95 7.72
N HIS A 83 -4.84 -9.26 7.96
CA HIS A 83 -4.42 -10.28 7.01
C HIS A 83 -5.57 -11.23 6.70
N HIS A 84 -5.58 -11.77 5.49
CA HIS A 84 -6.47 -12.86 5.10
C HIS A 84 -5.66 -13.96 4.42
N THR A 85 -6.01 -15.22 4.69
CA THR A 85 -5.36 -16.42 4.13
C THR A 85 -5.86 -16.78 2.72
N SER A 86 -6.72 -15.94 2.14
CA SER A 86 -7.27 -16.07 0.80
C SER A 86 -7.43 -14.68 0.19
N PRO A 87 -7.52 -14.56 -1.15
CA PRO A 87 -7.77 -13.27 -1.78
C PRO A 87 -9.03 -12.61 -1.25
N ARG A 88 -8.98 -11.31 -0.96
CA ARG A 88 -10.12 -10.56 -0.42
C ARG A 88 -10.10 -9.10 -0.86
N TYR A 89 -11.27 -8.61 -1.26
CA TYR A 89 -11.56 -7.20 -1.44
C TYR A 89 -12.76 -6.82 -0.54
N VAL A 90 -12.89 -5.53 -0.22
CA VAL A 90 -13.97 -4.96 0.60
C VAL A 90 -14.52 -3.74 -0.10
#